data_AF-A0A6P7MG34-F1
#
_entry.id   AF-A0A6P7MG34-F1
#
_cell.length_a   1.000
_cell.length_b   1.000
_cell.length_c   1.000
_cell.angle_alpha   90.00
_cell.angle_beta   90.00
_cell.angle_gamma   90.00
#
_symmetry.space_group_name_H-M   'P 1'
#
loop_
_entity.id
_entity.type
_entity.pdbx_description
1 polymer ?
#
loop_
_entity_poly.entity_id
_entity_poly.type
_entity_poly.pdbx_seq_one_letter_code
_entity_poly.pdbx_strand_id
1 'polypeptide(L)'
;MNKVYHILSLLGLSHTSDAVRKMFLHLAQCSFTGFPNLLKTAKAKIEAIKQAREPTAESMIRTQFKMEMLVYSQDRMYSSSLSDRKKEMTEEEGRESPQLSVSFVFHSNNNTTLQELMLHLKSYYKIASQRLADQIPLVIRYQMLQESAVQLQSEMLQMLHDKENLEFFLKEDMDIGSKRAALQSRHKRLMKARTYLVEF
;
A
#
# COMPACT_ATOMS: atom_id res chain seq x y z
N MET A 1 -19.34 -11.44 -9.25
CA MET A 1 -18.10 -11.38 -8.44
C MET A 1 -17.90 -10.07 -7.65
N ASN A 2 -18.89 -9.18 -7.54
CA ASN A 2 -18.60 -7.73 -7.65
C ASN A 2 -18.92 -6.81 -6.46
N LYS A 3 -19.16 -7.32 -5.24
CA LYS A 3 -19.26 -6.44 -4.06
C LYS A 3 -18.35 -6.86 -2.93
N VAL A 4 -18.26 -8.17 -2.64
CA VAL A 4 -17.42 -8.68 -1.54
C VAL A 4 -15.94 -8.37 -1.76
N TYR A 5 -15.37 -8.71 -2.92
CA TYR A 5 -13.96 -8.41 -3.23
C TYR A 5 -13.66 -6.91 -3.25
N HIS A 6 -14.58 -6.10 -3.75
CA HIS A 6 -14.46 -4.65 -3.73
C HIS A 6 -14.47 -4.12 -2.28
N ILE A 7 -15.41 -4.57 -1.44
CA ILE A 7 -15.46 -4.19 -0.03
C ILE A 7 -14.19 -4.62 0.72
N LEU A 8 -13.72 -5.85 0.51
CA LEU A 8 -12.49 -6.35 1.11
C LEU A 8 -11.27 -5.54 0.68
N SER A 9 -11.21 -5.12 -0.60
CA SER A 9 -10.11 -4.27 -1.09
C SER A 9 -10.10 -2.89 -0.45
N LEU A 10 -11.27 -2.26 -0.25
CA LEU A 10 -11.38 -0.99 0.44
C LEU A 10 -11.03 -1.12 1.93
N LEU A 11 -11.43 -2.21 2.57
CA LEU A 11 -11.03 -2.50 3.94
C LEU A 11 -9.51 -2.66 4.07
N GLY A 12 -8.88 -3.37 3.13
CA GLY A 12 -7.43 -3.53 3.06
C GLY A 12 -6.70 -2.20 2.83
N LEU A 13 -7.29 -1.31 2.03
CA LEU A 13 -6.79 0.05 1.82
C LEU A 13 -6.83 0.85 3.13
N SER A 14 -7.98 0.93 3.81
CA SER A 14 -8.10 1.69 5.06
C SER A 14 -7.20 1.15 6.17
N HIS A 15 -7.09 -0.18 6.32
CA HIS A 15 -6.18 -0.79 7.30
C HIS A 15 -4.72 -0.43 7.03
N THR A 16 -4.29 -0.53 5.77
CA THR A 16 -2.91 -0.19 5.37
C THR A 16 -2.65 1.30 5.52
N SER A 17 -3.62 2.13 5.11
CA SER A 17 -3.59 3.59 5.27
C SER A 17 -3.37 3.99 6.73
N ASP A 18 -4.12 3.40 7.65
CA ASP A 18 -3.96 3.67 9.08
C ASP A 18 -2.66 3.11 9.66
N ALA A 19 -2.18 1.96 9.19
CA ALA A 19 -0.90 1.40 9.62
C ALA A 19 0.27 2.31 9.20
N VAL A 20 0.31 2.76 7.95
CA VAL A 20 1.34 3.68 7.45
C VAL A 20 1.28 5.01 8.19
N ARG A 21 0.08 5.57 8.37
CA ARG A 21 -0.13 6.80 9.15
C ARG A 21 0.44 6.68 10.56
N LYS A 22 0.11 5.61 11.30
CA LYS A 22 0.64 5.37 12.65
C LYS A 22 2.17 5.28 12.66
N MET A 23 2.76 4.59 11.69
CA MET A 23 4.21 4.45 11.58
C MET A 23 4.89 5.81 11.34
N PHE A 24 4.38 6.62 10.40
CA PHE A 24 4.94 7.94 10.12
C PHE A 24 4.78 8.89 11.32
N LEU A 25 3.63 8.86 12.00
CA LEU A 25 3.43 9.67 13.20
C LEU A 25 4.39 9.29 14.31
N HIS A 26 4.62 7.99 14.52
CA HIS A 26 5.58 7.50 15.50
C HIS A 26 7.01 7.94 15.15
N LEU A 27 7.42 7.77 13.89
CA LEU A 27 8.73 8.20 13.41
C LEU A 27 8.94 9.72 13.61
N ALA A 28 7.93 10.53 13.30
CA ALA A 28 7.98 11.98 13.52
C ALA A 28 8.13 12.33 15.00
N GLN A 29 7.42 11.64 15.90
CA GLN A 29 7.55 11.84 17.34
C GLN A 29 8.97 11.55 17.83
N CYS A 30 9.53 10.41 17.44
CA CYS A 30 10.90 10.04 17.84
C CYS A 30 11.94 10.99 17.26
N SER A 31 11.76 11.46 16.02
CA SER A 31 12.76 12.26 15.31
C SER A 31 12.77 13.73 15.74
N PHE A 32 11.59 14.29 16.07
CA PHE A 32 11.43 15.72 16.37
C PHE A 32 11.08 15.99 17.84
N THR A 33 11.48 15.07 18.72
CA THR A 33 11.38 15.29 20.16
C THR A 33 12.16 16.55 20.54
N GLY A 34 11.49 17.50 21.20
CA GLY A 34 12.07 18.79 21.59
C GLY A 34 11.79 19.94 20.63
N PHE A 35 11.22 19.70 19.45
CA PHE A 35 10.83 20.74 18.49
C PHE A 35 9.32 20.69 18.24
N PRO A 36 8.50 21.25 19.14
CA PRO A 36 7.04 21.10 19.10
C PRO A 36 6.40 21.65 17.82
N ASN A 37 6.93 22.76 17.29
CA ASN A 37 6.41 23.37 16.06
C ASN A 37 6.68 22.50 14.84
N LEU A 38 7.92 22.01 14.68
CA LEU A 38 8.29 21.08 13.62
C LEU A 38 7.47 19.78 13.69
N LEU A 39 7.33 19.20 14.90
CA LEU A 39 6.53 18.00 15.11
C LEU A 39 5.06 18.22 14.72
N LYS A 40 4.46 19.33 15.13
CA LYS A 40 3.07 19.67 14.79
C LYS A 40 2.88 19.75 13.28
N THR A 41 3.79 20.42 12.58
CA THR A 41 3.71 20.56 11.12
C THR A 41 3.94 19.24 10.40
N ALA A 42 4.91 18.43 10.84
CA ALA A 42 5.14 17.09 10.28
C ALA A 42 3.89 16.21 10.41
N LYS A 43 3.23 16.23 11.59
CA LYS A 43 1.96 15.51 11.80
C LYS A 43 0.85 16.00 10.87
N ALA A 44 0.71 17.31 10.69
CA ALA A 44 -0.28 17.88 9.78
C ALA A 44 -0.04 17.44 8.32
N LYS A 45 1.22 17.44 7.87
CA LYS A 45 1.60 16.96 6.53
C LYS A 45 1.30 15.48 6.33
N ILE A 46 1.62 14.63 7.33
CA ILE A 46 1.29 13.20 7.29
C ILE A 46 -0.22 12.97 7.09
N GLU A 47 -1.06 13.68 7.84
CA GLU A 47 -2.51 13.56 7.71
C GLU A 47 -3.03 14.10 6.36
N ALA A 48 -2.48 15.22 5.88
CA ALA A 48 -2.84 15.77 4.57
C ALA A 48 -2.46 14.82 3.41
N ILE A 49 -1.26 14.21 3.47
CA ILE A 49 -0.80 13.24 2.47
C ILE A 49 -1.72 12.02 2.45
N LYS A 50 -2.10 11.49 3.63
CA LYS A 50 -3.08 10.41 3.72
C LYS A 50 -4.38 10.78 3.01
N GLN A 51 -4.95 11.94 3.35
CA GLN A 51 -6.22 12.42 2.78
C GLN A 51 -6.16 12.60 1.25
N ALA A 52 -4.99 12.93 0.69
CA ALA A 52 -4.79 13.05 -0.74
C ALA A 52 -4.58 11.70 -1.45
N ARG A 53 -3.85 10.76 -0.82
CA ARG A 53 -3.45 9.49 -1.44
C ARG A 53 -4.52 8.42 -1.36
N GLU A 54 -5.29 8.35 -0.28
CA GLU A 54 -6.35 7.36 -0.10
C GLU A 54 -7.42 7.38 -1.21
N PRO A 55 -8.00 8.53 -1.63
CA PRO A 55 -8.96 8.57 -2.74
C PRO A 55 -8.32 8.22 -4.09
N THR A 56 -7.03 8.54 -4.27
CA THR A 56 -6.28 8.16 -5.48
C THR A 56 -6.13 6.64 -5.57
N ALA A 57 -5.73 5.99 -4.48
CA ALA A 57 -5.64 4.53 -4.40
C ALA A 57 -7.01 3.87 -4.62
N GLU A 58 -8.06 4.39 -4.00
CA GLU A 58 -9.43 3.91 -4.19
C GLU A 58 -9.87 4.01 -5.67
N SER A 59 -9.62 5.14 -6.33
CA SER A 59 -9.94 5.34 -7.74
C SER A 59 -9.21 4.33 -8.65
N MET A 60 -7.93 4.06 -8.37
CA MET A 60 -7.15 3.05 -9.10
C MET A 60 -7.72 1.64 -8.89
N ILE A 61 -8.08 1.26 -7.66
CA ILE A 61 -8.71 -0.02 -7.35
C ILE A 61 -10.04 -0.15 -8.11
N ARG A 62 -10.88 0.88 -8.07
CA ARG A 62 -12.16 0.92 -8.82
C ARG A 62 -11.94 0.75 -10.31
N THR A 63 -10.90 1.37 -10.86
CA THR A 63 -10.50 1.23 -12.26
C THR A 63 -10.07 -0.20 -12.56
N GLN A 64 -9.26 -0.83 -11.70
CA GLN A 64 -8.86 -2.24 -11.86
C GLN A 64 -10.08 -3.17 -11.93
N PHE A 65 -11.07 -3.00 -11.05
CA PHE A 65 -12.31 -3.78 -11.11
C PHE A 65 -13.09 -3.53 -12.42
N LYS A 66 -13.16 -2.29 -12.90
CA LYS A 66 -13.81 -1.98 -14.20
C LYS A 66 -13.09 -2.65 -15.37
N MET A 67 -11.76 -2.69 -15.34
CA MET A 67 -10.97 -3.35 -16.39
C MET A 67 -11.15 -4.88 -16.38
N GLU A 68 -11.19 -5.52 -15.21
CA GLU A 68 -11.43 -6.98 -15.11
C GLU A 68 -12.84 -7.41 -15.55
N MET A 69 -13.78 -6.47 -15.65
CA MET A 69 -15.09 -6.71 -16.26
C MET A 69 -15.05 -6.79 -17.79
N LEU A 70 -14.01 -6.23 -18.43
CA LEU A 70 -13.77 -6.40 -19.86
C LEU A 70 -13.13 -7.78 -20.06
N VAL A 71 -13.98 -8.78 -20.33
CA VAL A 71 -13.52 -10.17 -20.52
C VAL A 71 -12.50 -10.23 -21.65
N TYR A 72 -11.25 -10.51 -21.30
CA TYR A 72 -10.14 -10.67 -22.24
C TYR A 72 -9.68 -12.13 -22.29
N SER A 73 -10.05 -12.84 -23.35
CA SER A 73 -9.80 -14.28 -23.54
C SER A 73 -8.57 -14.61 -24.38
N GLN A 74 -7.88 -13.60 -24.92
CA GLN A 74 -6.67 -13.80 -25.72
C GLN A 74 -5.41 -13.99 -24.86
N ASP A 75 -5.51 -13.83 -23.54
CA ASP A 75 -4.41 -14.05 -22.61
C ASP A 75 -4.05 -15.55 -22.55
N ARG A 76 -2.74 -15.86 -22.62
CA ARG A 76 -2.22 -17.23 -22.48
C ARG A 76 -2.64 -17.88 -21.16
N MET A 77 -2.80 -17.08 -20.09
CA MET A 77 -3.30 -17.54 -18.79
C MET A 77 -4.73 -18.09 -18.88
N TYR A 78 -5.55 -17.49 -19.76
CA TYR A 78 -6.90 -17.98 -20.04
C TYR A 78 -6.89 -19.33 -20.73
N SER A 79 -6.08 -19.46 -21.78
CA SER A 79 -5.97 -20.73 -22.50
C SER A 79 -5.47 -21.85 -21.58
N SER A 80 -4.45 -21.59 -20.75
CA SER A 80 -3.92 -22.60 -19.82
C SER A 80 -4.96 -22.99 -18.76
N SER A 81 -5.58 -22.02 -18.09
CA SER A 81 -6.60 -22.34 -17.09
C SER A 81 -7.84 -23.03 -17.66
N LEU A 82 -8.17 -22.80 -18.93
CA LEU A 82 -9.26 -23.51 -19.60
C LEU A 82 -8.85 -24.96 -19.88
N SER A 83 -7.64 -25.19 -20.39
CA SER A 83 -7.11 -26.54 -20.64
C SER A 83 -6.99 -27.36 -19.37
N ASP A 84 -6.49 -26.78 -18.28
CA ASP A 84 -6.37 -27.47 -16.98
C ASP A 84 -7.74 -27.91 -16.48
N ARG A 85 -8.75 -27.06 -16.61
CA ARG A 85 -10.10 -27.37 -16.17
C ARG A 85 -10.81 -28.42 -17.01
N LYS A 86 -10.53 -28.47 -18.31
CA LYS A 86 -11.00 -29.56 -19.18
C LYS A 86 -10.43 -30.91 -18.70
N LYS A 87 -9.16 -30.93 -18.26
CA LYS A 87 -8.54 -32.14 -17.68
C LYS A 87 -9.18 -32.54 -16.35
N GLU A 88 -9.36 -31.59 -15.43
CA GLU A 88 -10.01 -31.82 -14.12
C GLU A 88 -11.40 -32.47 -14.29
N MET A 89 -12.24 -32.01 -15.23
CA MET A 89 -13.55 -32.64 -15.49
C MET A 89 -13.44 -34.05 -16.09
N THR A 90 -12.40 -34.32 -16.89
CA THR A 90 -12.18 -35.64 -17.51
C THR A 90 -11.76 -36.67 -16.46
N GLU A 91 -10.98 -36.24 -15.46
CA GLU A 91 -10.52 -37.05 -14.33
C GLU A 91 -11.64 -37.32 -13.31
N GLU A 92 -12.49 -36.32 -13.00
CA GLU A 92 -13.61 -36.47 -12.06
C GLU A 92 -14.76 -37.35 -12.59
N GLU A 93 -15.00 -37.38 -13.90
CA GLU A 93 -16.08 -38.17 -14.51
C GLU A 93 -15.67 -39.61 -14.87
N GLY A 94 -14.41 -40.01 -14.64
CA GLY A 94 -13.91 -41.36 -14.97
C GLY A 94 -14.03 -41.73 -16.45
N ARG A 95 -14.24 -40.74 -17.33
CA ARG A 95 -14.39 -40.90 -18.77
C ARG A 95 -13.10 -40.45 -19.43
N GLU A 96 -12.19 -41.39 -19.68
CA GLU A 96 -11.20 -41.19 -20.73
C GLU A 96 -11.96 -40.97 -22.04
N SER A 97 -12.03 -39.72 -22.52
CA SER A 97 -12.51 -39.44 -23.86
C SER A 97 -11.44 -38.73 -24.68
N PRO A 98 -11.26 -39.11 -25.95
CA PRO A 98 -10.07 -38.80 -26.71
C PRO A 98 -10.08 -37.33 -27.11
N GLN A 99 -8.88 -36.77 -27.23
CA GLN A 99 -8.57 -35.47 -27.80
C GLN A 99 -9.64 -35.00 -28.81
N LEU A 100 -10.50 -34.08 -28.39
CA LEU A 100 -11.44 -33.40 -29.28
C LEU A 100 -10.64 -32.42 -30.14
N SER A 101 -10.15 -32.98 -31.24
CA SER A 101 -9.84 -32.25 -32.45
C SER A 101 -11.00 -31.32 -32.81
N VAL A 102 -10.64 -30.08 -33.12
CA VAL A 102 -11.46 -29.05 -33.73
C VAL A 102 -12.40 -29.66 -34.78
N SER A 103 -13.67 -29.89 -34.43
CA SER A 103 -14.72 -30.07 -35.41
C SER A 103 -15.97 -29.34 -34.94
N PHE A 104 -16.24 -28.23 -35.63
CA PHE A 104 -17.53 -27.55 -35.61
C PHE A 104 -18.58 -28.53 -36.16
N VAL A 105 -19.28 -29.24 -35.29
CA VAL A 105 -20.50 -29.97 -35.66
C VAL A 105 -21.61 -29.52 -34.72
N PHE A 106 -22.40 -28.57 -35.21
CA PHE A 106 -23.67 -28.19 -34.62
C PHE A 106 -24.60 -29.41 -34.54
N HIS A 107 -25.42 -29.43 -33.48
CA HIS A 107 -26.56 -30.33 -33.16
C HIS A 107 -26.28 -31.49 -32.18
N SER A 108 -26.23 -31.21 -30.86
CA SER A 108 -27.30 -31.61 -29.93
C SER A 108 -27.05 -31.13 -28.47
N ASN A 109 -28.14 -30.64 -27.88
CA ASN A 109 -28.41 -30.36 -26.46
C ASN A 109 -27.92 -29.02 -25.89
N ASN A 110 -28.84 -28.10 -25.59
CA ASN A 110 -28.59 -26.83 -24.88
C ASN A 110 -27.76 -27.00 -23.60
N ASN A 111 -27.83 -28.18 -22.98
CA ASN A 111 -27.08 -28.55 -21.78
C ASN A 111 -25.56 -28.63 -22.03
N THR A 112 -25.10 -29.11 -23.18
CA THR A 112 -23.66 -29.23 -23.49
C THR A 112 -23.05 -27.85 -23.74
N THR A 113 -23.77 -26.98 -24.46
CA THR A 113 -23.38 -25.57 -24.66
C THR A 113 -23.36 -24.77 -23.35
N LEU A 114 -24.28 -25.05 -22.41
CA LEU A 114 -24.31 -24.40 -21.10
C LEU A 114 -23.13 -24.86 -20.24
N GLN A 115 -22.81 -26.15 -20.24
CA GLN A 115 -21.65 -26.69 -19.53
C GLN A 115 -20.33 -26.08 -20.04
N GLU A 116 -20.17 -25.94 -21.36
CA GLU A 116 -18.99 -25.31 -21.95
C GLU A 116 -18.90 -23.81 -21.57
N LEU A 117 -20.01 -23.06 -21.64
CA LEU A 117 -20.04 -21.66 -21.19
C LEU A 117 -19.68 -21.53 -19.70
N MET A 118 -20.20 -22.42 -18.85
CA MET A 118 -19.84 -22.47 -17.43
C MET A 118 -18.35 -22.71 -17.23
N LEU A 119 -17.74 -23.58 -18.03
CA LEU A 119 -16.30 -23.84 -17.96
C LEU A 119 -15.48 -22.59 -18.27
N HIS A 120 -15.80 -21.92 -19.38
CA HIS A 120 -15.14 -20.67 -19.77
C HIS A 120 -15.30 -19.58 -18.71
N LEU A 121 -16.51 -19.42 -18.18
CA LEU A 121 -16.82 -18.43 -17.15
C LEU A 121 -16.03 -18.71 -15.87
N LYS A 122 -16.04 -19.97 -15.42
CA LYS A 122 -15.28 -20.36 -14.23
C LYS A 122 -13.79 -20.11 -14.45
N SER A 123 -13.22 -20.48 -15.61
CA SER A 123 -11.79 -20.32 -15.89
C SER A 123 -11.38 -18.86 -15.93
N TYR A 124 -12.20 -18.01 -16.55
CA TYR A 124 -11.98 -16.57 -16.51
C TYR A 124 -11.99 -16.03 -15.08
N TYR A 125 -12.99 -16.41 -14.28
CA TYR A 125 -13.08 -15.95 -12.89
C TYR A 125 -11.90 -16.37 -12.03
N LYS A 126 -11.35 -17.58 -12.23
CA LYS A 126 -10.14 -18.03 -11.51
C LYS A 126 -8.97 -17.08 -11.76
N ILE A 127 -8.76 -16.69 -13.01
CA ILE A 127 -7.64 -15.81 -13.39
C ILE A 127 -7.90 -14.37 -12.96
N ALA A 128 -9.11 -13.85 -13.16
CA ALA A 128 -9.46 -12.50 -12.72
C ALA A 128 -9.31 -12.35 -11.20
N SER A 129 -9.71 -13.38 -10.43
CA SER A 129 -9.45 -13.44 -8.98
C SER A 129 -7.96 -13.35 -8.66
N GLN A 130 -7.12 -14.12 -9.35
CA GLN A 130 -5.67 -14.11 -9.13
C GLN A 130 -5.07 -12.74 -9.44
N ARG A 131 -5.39 -12.16 -10.61
CA ARG A 131 -4.92 -10.82 -11.00
C ARG A 131 -5.32 -9.75 -10.00
N LEU A 132 -6.56 -9.78 -9.50
CA LEU A 132 -7.00 -8.85 -8.46
C LEU A 132 -6.26 -9.06 -7.14
N ALA A 133 -6.02 -10.32 -6.74
CA ALA A 133 -5.27 -10.65 -5.54
C ALA A 133 -3.80 -10.19 -5.61
N ASP A 134 -3.21 -10.17 -6.81
CA ASP A 134 -1.85 -9.69 -7.02
C ASP A 134 -1.79 -8.15 -7.14
N GLN A 135 -2.68 -7.57 -7.95
CA GLN A 135 -2.58 -6.17 -8.35
C GLN A 135 -3.10 -5.19 -7.29
N ILE A 136 -4.17 -5.54 -6.55
CA ILE A 136 -4.74 -4.64 -5.54
C ILE A 136 -3.73 -4.32 -4.42
N PRO A 137 -3.06 -5.31 -3.80
CA PRO A 137 -2.02 -5.03 -2.81
C PRO A 137 -0.88 -4.16 -3.36
N LEU A 138 -0.50 -4.33 -4.63
CA LEU A 138 0.50 -3.50 -5.28
C LEU A 138 0.05 -2.04 -5.38
N VAL A 139 -1.18 -1.79 -5.82
CA VAL A 139 -1.76 -0.44 -5.88
C VAL A 139 -1.78 0.21 -4.50
N ILE A 140 -2.26 -0.51 -3.48
CA ILE A 140 -2.33 0.00 -2.10
C ILE A 140 -0.93 0.33 -1.58
N ARG A 141 0.04 -0.59 -1.73
CA ARG A 141 1.41 -0.39 -1.26
C ARG A 141 2.08 0.78 -1.99
N TYR A 142 1.90 0.86 -3.30
CA TYR A 142 2.48 1.93 -4.10
C TYR A 142 1.97 3.30 -3.67
N GLN A 143 0.63 3.48 -3.60
CA GLN A 143 0.04 4.77 -3.25
C GLN A 143 0.19 5.13 -1.77
N MET A 144 -0.13 4.19 -0.87
CA MET A 144 -0.18 4.51 0.56
C MET A 144 1.18 4.54 1.23
N LEU A 145 2.14 3.72 0.79
CA LEU A 145 3.47 3.67 1.41
C LEU A 145 4.50 4.43 0.58
N GLN A 146 4.76 4.00 -0.66
CA GLN A 146 5.88 4.51 -1.45
C GLN A 146 5.67 5.98 -1.83
N GLU A 147 4.55 6.29 -2.47
CA GLU A 147 4.23 7.65 -2.90
C GLU A 147 4.06 8.61 -1.70
N SER A 148 3.39 8.16 -0.64
CA SER A 148 3.29 8.95 0.60
C SER A 148 4.66 9.26 1.21
N ALA A 149 5.58 8.29 1.23
CA ALA A 149 6.93 8.50 1.76
C ALA A 149 7.73 9.50 0.94
N VAL A 150 7.70 9.37 -0.40
CA VAL A 150 8.38 10.29 -1.32
C VAL A 150 7.83 11.70 -1.17
N GLN A 151 6.50 11.84 -1.12
CA GLN A 151 5.87 13.13 -0.93
C GLN A 151 6.20 13.74 0.44
N LEU A 152 6.14 12.95 1.51
CA LEU A 152 6.47 13.43 2.85
C LEU A 152 7.93 13.89 2.91
N GLN A 153 8.86 13.13 2.33
CA GLN A 153 10.26 13.51 2.26
C GLN A 153 10.45 14.84 1.52
N SER A 154 9.85 14.97 0.33
CA SER A 154 9.92 16.19 -0.47
C SER A 154 9.35 17.39 0.29
N GLU A 155 8.18 17.24 0.89
CA GLU A 155 7.54 18.31 1.66
C GLU A 155 8.33 18.70 2.90
N MET A 156 8.95 17.74 3.59
CA MET A 156 9.80 18.02 4.75
C MET A 156 11.11 18.72 4.35
N LEU A 157 11.69 18.39 3.19
CA LEU A 157 12.87 19.10 2.66
C LEU A 157 12.53 20.53 2.24
N GLN A 158 11.37 20.72 1.59
CA GLN A 158 10.92 22.05 1.18
C GLN A 158 10.78 23.00 2.38
N MET A 159 10.38 22.49 3.54
CA MET A 159 10.28 23.27 4.78
C MET A 159 11.63 23.87 5.23
N LEU A 160 12.75 23.24 4.87
CA LEU A 160 14.08 23.74 5.21
C LEU A 160 14.52 24.92 4.33
N HIS A 161 13.91 25.09 3.16
CA HIS A 161 14.23 26.18 2.25
C HIS A 161 13.59 27.50 2.66
N ASP A 162 12.52 27.43 3.46
CA ASP A 162 11.85 28.59 4.03
C ASP A 162 12.64 29.14 5.24
N LYS A 163 13.64 29.96 4.94
CA LYS A 163 14.56 30.54 5.94
C LYS A 163 13.84 31.38 6.98
N GLU A 164 12.72 32.01 6.64
CA GLU A 164 11.96 32.86 7.55
C GLU A 164 11.27 32.03 8.64
N ASN A 165 10.79 30.84 8.28
CA ASN A 165 10.10 29.95 9.21
C ASN A 165 11.01 28.92 9.89
N LEU A 166 12.28 28.81 9.50
CA LEU A 166 13.22 27.83 10.06
C LEU A 166 13.41 28.01 11.58
N GLU A 167 13.61 29.25 12.03
CA GLU A 167 13.73 29.57 13.47
C GLU A 167 12.46 29.20 14.25
N PHE A 168 11.30 29.40 13.64
CA PHE A 168 10.03 29.00 14.25
C PHE A 168 9.93 27.48 14.41
N PHE A 169 10.31 26.70 13.39
CA PHE A 169 10.27 25.24 13.45
C PHE A 169 11.28 24.66 14.43
N LEU A 170 12.49 25.25 14.51
CA LEU A 170 13.58 24.82 15.37
C LEU A 170 13.52 25.42 16.79
N LYS A 171 12.44 26.13 17.13
CA LYS A 171 12.23 26.60 18.49
C LYS A 171 12.08 25.40 19.43
N GLU A 172 13.07 25.22 20.31
CA GLU A 172 13.05 24.17 21.32
C GLU A 172 11.88 24.34 22.30
N ASP A 173 11.40 23.22 22.80
CA ASP A 173 10.54 23.18 23.98
C ASP A 173 11.24 23.79 25.20
N MET A 174 10.50 24.58 25.98
CA MET A 174 11.06 25.36 27.09
C MET A 174 11.70 24.50 28.18
N ASP A 175 11.11 23.36 28.50
CA ASP A 175 11.61 22.46 29.55
C ASP A 175 12.87 21.74 29.08
N ILE A 176 12.88 21.31 27.82
CA ILE A 176 14.04 20.68 27.18
C ILE A 176 15.19 21.67 27.07
N GLY A 177 14.92 22.91 26.63
CA GLY A 177 15.91 23.98 26.53
C GLY A 177 16.51 24.33 27.89
N SER A 178 15.66 24.45 28.93
CA SER A 178 16.10 24.73 30.31
C SER A 178 16.97 23.60 30.87
N LYS A 179 16.56 22.35 30.67
CA LYS A 179 17.34 21.17 31.07
C LYS A 179 18.68 21.10 30.36
N ARG A 180 18.72 21.39 29.05
CA ARG A 180 19.94 21.45 28.25
C ARG A 180 20.90 22.51 28.80
N ALA A 181 20.40 23.72 29.08
CA ALA A 181 21.21 24.80 29.66
C ALA A 181 21.79 24.43 31.03
N ALA A 182 20.98 23.79 31.90
CA ALA A 182 21.43 23.33 33.22
C ALA A 182 22.54 22.28 33.11
N LEU A 183 22.39 21.29 32.21
CA LEU A 183 23.40 20.25 31.97
C LEU A 183 24.69 20.84 31.39
N GLN A 184 24.60 21.77 30.45
CA GLN A 184 25.76 22.47 29.89
C GLN A 184 26.51 23.28 30.96
N SER A 185 25.79 24.00 31.82
CA SER A 185 26.38 24.73 32.95
C SER A 185 27.09 23.78 33.92
N ARG A 186 26.45 22.65 34.27
CA ARG A 186 27.07 21.62 35.13
C ARG A 186 28.32 21.03 34.49
N HIS A 187 28.28 20.70 33.20
CA HIS A 187 29.44 20.17 32.49
C HIS A 187 30.61 21.16 32.49
N LYS A 188 30.36 22.46 32.22
CA LYS A 188 31.38 23.52 32.30
C LYS A 188 32.02 23.60 33.68
N ARG A 189 31.23 23.52 34.75
CA ARG A 189 31.74 23.53 36.14
C ARG A 189 32.60 22.29 36.43
N LEU A 190 32.17 21.11 36.00
CA LEU A 190 32.93 19.88 36.17
C LEU A 190 34.26 19.90 35.40
N MET A 191 34.27 20.45 34.18
CA MET A 191 35.49 20.61 33.39
C MET A 191 36.48 21.56 34.09
N LYS A 192 36.01 22.68 34.65
CA LYS A 192 36.86 23.59 35.45
C LYS A 192 37.42 22.90 36.70
N ALA A 193 36.60 22.13 37.42
CA ALA A 193 37.08 21.39 38.58
C ALA A 193 38.16 20.37 38.19
N ARG A 194 37.97 19.67 37.06
CA ARG A 194 38.99 18.76 36.52
C ARG A 194 40.29 19.48 36.17
N THR A 195 40.25 20.65 35.53
CA THR A 195 41.47 21.39 35.19
C THR A 195 42.24 21.79 36.44
N TYR A 196 41.54 22.27 37.48
CA TYR A 196 42.19 22.59 38.76
C TYR A 196 42.84 21.37 39.42
N LEU A 197 42.22 20.18 39.34
CA LEU A 197 42.80 18.95 39.89
C LEU A 197 44.01 18.44 39.11
N VAL A 198 44.14 18.80 37.82
CA VAL A 198 45.29 18.44 36.99
C VAL A 198 46.46 19.41 37.17
N GLU A 199 46.17 20.66 37.53
CA GLU A 199 47.18 21.69 37.83
C GLU A 199 47.76 21.59 39.25
N PHE A 200 47.15 20.80 40.13
CA PHE A 200 47.58 20.54 41.51
C PHE A 200 48.62 19.40 41.56
#